data_AF-A0AAN9KR07-F1
#
_entry.id   AF-A0AAN9KR07-F1
#
_cell.length_a   1.000
_cell.length_b   1.000
_cell.length_c   1.000
_cell.angle_alpha   90.00
_cell.angle_beta   90.00
_cell.angle_gamma   90.00
#
_symmetry.space_group_name_H-M   'P 1'
#
loop_
_entity.id
_entity.type
_entity.pdbx_description
1 polymer ?
#
loop_
_entity_poly.entity_id
_entity_poly.type
_entity_poly.pdbx_seq_one_letter_code
_entity_poly.pdbx_strand_id
1 'polypeptide(L)'
;MNSPSREAPKGDDGILYNTDLRASAKERRRSRPKADWFTIRAQMDWWNLAEDRVPQGSLYHISERTAWTASAHIITAVIGAGVLSLAWAMAQLGWIIGISSLLLFASATLYTSNILADCYRSPDPVTGKRNYTYMEAVKANLGGQMHIFCGCLQYTNLAGAAIGYTITTSISVVSIQKINCFHQKGTSTPCRFSTNPYMIGFGVAEIFLSQIPNFHKLSWLSIVAALMSFAYASIGIGLSLAHIIQGKGKSTSLIGGSKMQSSANNIWSMLIALGNIALAGSYSQIALDIQDSLRSSPPENKMMKIANTIGISTMTIIFLACASSGYAAFGSETPGSILMSSGFKEPFWLINLANAFIVMHLIGAYQVVVQPIFRVVETLACQRWPRSSFVTEEYLMSIGKRKFSISFFRIVWRSIFVVVVTVLAMAMPFFNEMLALLGALGFWPSAIYFPVEMYIARKKIKKGTIRWLGLQTMSLVFMLLSVAIACAAIHGLTLALHKYKPFKYKE
;
A
#
# COMPACT_ATOMS: atom_id res chain seq x y z
N MET A 1 87.45 41.93 20.47
CA MET A 1 86.82 40.91 19.61
C MET A 1 85.31 40.94 19.84
N ASN A 2 84.57 41.27 18.78
CA ASN A 2 83.18 40.96 18.40
C ASN A 2 82.00 41.09 19.39
N SER A 3 81.26 42.21 19.27
CA SER A 3 79.91 42.40 18.65
C SER A 3 78.72 41.40 18.91
N PRO A 4 77.44 41.87 18.80
CA PRO A 4 76.34 41.57 19.77
C PRO A 4 74.98 41.10 19.17
N SER A 5 73.88 41.23 19.97
CA SER A 5 72.40 41.28 19.66
C SER A 5 71.61 39.94 19.57
N ARG A 6 70.31 39.77 19.92
CA ARG A 6 69.10 40.63 20.11
C ARG A 6 67.94 39.86 20.82
N GLU A 7 66.92 40.60 21.28
CA GLU A 7 65.73 40.25 22.10
C GLU A 7 64.61 39.38 21.45
N ALA A 8 63.77 38.71 22.28
CA ALA A 8 62.31 38.95 22.43
C ALA A 8 61.63 37.93 23.41
N PRO A 9 60.59 38.31 24.21
CA PRO A 9 60.00 37.50 25.28
C PRO A 9 58.64 36.86 24.93
N LYS A 10 58.25 35.79 25.65
CA LYS A 10 56.87 35.25 25.69
C LYS A 10 56.20 35.69 27.00
N GLY A 11 55.11 36.47 26.90
CA GLY A 11 54.27 36.87 28.02
C GLY A 11 53.06 35.94 28.20
N ASP A 12 52.74 35.69 29.47
CA ASP A 12 51.44 35.22 29.96
C ASP A 12 50.34 36.24 29.66
N ASP A 13 49.12 35.77 29.39
CA ASP A 13 47.86 36.42 29.79
C ASP A 13 46.69 35.44 29.64
N GLY A 14 46.25 34.90 30.77
CA GLY A 14 44.95 34.29 30.92
C GLY A 14 43.88 35.36 31.19
N ILE A 15 42.61 35.00 30.92
CA ILE A 15 41.38 35.74 31.23
C ILE A 15 40.93 36.76 30.17
N LEU A 16 40.34 36.27 29.05
CA LEU A 16 39.32 37.01 28.27
C LEU A 16 38.73 36.13 27.15
N TYR A 17 37.78 35.24 27.45
CA TYR A 17 37.08 34.47 26.38
C TYR A 17 35.63 34.08 26.67
N ASN A 18 34.93 34.76 27.60
CA ASN A 18 33.54 34.36 27.93
C ASN A 18 32.49 35.48 27.97
N THR A 19 32.85 36.70 27.56
CA THR A 19 31.92 37.86 27.58
C THR A 19 31.41 38.28 26.20
N ASP A 20 32.12 37.97 25.10
CA ASP A 20 31.71 38.42 23.75
C ASP A 20 30.65 37.52 23.05
N LEU A 21 30.55 36.25 23.43
CA LEU A 21 29.56 35.34 22.81
C LEU A 21 28.12 35.60 23.29
N ARG A 22 27.93 36.22 24.47
CA ARG A 22 26.59 36.60 24.96
C ARG A 22 26.08 37.92 24.39
N ALA A 23 26.96 38.83 23.98
CA ALA A 23 26.57 40.09 23.35
C ALA A 23 26.10 39.89 21.90
N SER A 24 26.79 39.05 21.11
CA SER A 24 26.43 38.77 19.70
C SER A 24 25.10 38.00 19.53
N ALA A 25 24.67 37.25 20.55
CA ALA A 25 23.39 36.53 20.54
C ALA A 25 22.17 37.43 20.84
N LYS A 26 22.37 38.58 21.50
CA LYS A 26 21.28 39.51 21.87
C LYS A 26 20.97 40.50 20.73
N GLU A 27 21.98 40.91 19.96
CA GLU A 27 21.82 41.80 18.80
C GLU A 27 21.13 41.10 17.61
N ARG A 28 21.40 39.81 17.39
CA ARG A 28 20.77 39.00 16.32
C ARG A 28 19.27 38.72 16.52
N ARG A 29 18.70 39.05 17.70
CA ARG A 29 17.25 39.01 17.94
C ARG A 29 16.51 40.28 17.49
N ARG A 30 17.20 41.38 17.14
CA ARG A 30 16.56 42.68 16.85
C ARG A 30 16.42 43.06 15.37
N SER A 31 17.16 42.48 14.44
CA SER A 31 17.00 42.78 13.01
C SER A 31 16.21 41.69 12.28
N ARG A 32 14.92 41.94 12.07
CA ARG A 32 14.02 41.11 11.24
C ARG A 32 14.15 41.49 9.75
N PRO A 33 14.44 40.56 8.84
CA PRO A 33 13.92 40.65 7.48
C PRO A 33 12.52 40.01 7.45
N LYS A 34 11.52 40.70 6.89
CA LYS A 34 10.30 40.05 6.44
C LYS A 34 10.70 39.02 5.36
N ALA A 35 10.21 37.79 5.49
CA ALA A 35 10.49 36.75 4.50
C ALA A 35 9.77 37.12 3.19
N ASP A 36 10.53 37.57 2.20
CA ASP A 36 10.05 37.81 0.85
C ASP A 36 10.06 36.50 0.05
N TRP A 37 9.09 36.34 -0.85
CA TRP A 37 8.92 35.16 -1.70
C TRP A 37 10.17 34.78 -2.51
N PHE A 38 11.06 35.74 -2.78
CA PHE A 38 12.33 35.50 -3.48
C PHE A 38 13.36 34.76 -2.61
N THR A 39 13.35 34.91 -1.29
CA THR A 39 14.30 34.23 -0.40
C THR A 39 13.97 32.74 -0.25
N ILE A 40 12.69 32.37 -0.32
CA ILE A 40 12.23 30.97 -0.30
C ILE A 40 12.62 30.23 -1.59
N ARG A 41 12.56 30.91 -2.74
CA ARG A 41 12.99 30.34 -4.03
C ARG A 41 14.51 30.11 -4.07
N ALA A 42 15.30 31.07 -3.58
CA ALA A 42 16.76 30.93 -3.48
C ALA A 42 17.18 29.81 -2.50
N GLN A 43 16.43 29.58 -1.41
CA GLN A 43 16.67 28.44 -0.51
C GLN A 43 16.32 27.10 -1.16
N MET A 44 15.27 27.03 -1.98
CA MET A 44 14.92 25.84 -2.77
C MET A 44 15.98 25.52 -3.83
N ASP A 45 16.56 26.53 -4.48
CA ASP A 45 17.63 26.34 -5.47
C ASP A 45 18.95 25.90 -4.81
N TRP A 46 19.26 26.42 -3.61
CA TRP A 46 20.39 25.96 -2.79
C TRP A 46 20.22 24.52 -2.29
N TRP A 47 19.01 24.11 -1.94
CA TRP A 47 18.72 22.72 -1.55
C TRP A 47 18.94 21.74 -2.70
N ASN A 48 18.54 22.09 -3.94
CA ASN A 48 18.79 21.26 -5.12
C ASN A 48 20.30 21.11 -5.42
N LEU A 49 21.13 22.12 -5.10
CA LEU A 49 22.58 22.09 -5.30
C LEU A 49 23.36 21.39 -4.17
N ALA A 50 22.77 21.27 -2.98
CA ALA A 50 23.40 20.62 -1.82
C ALA A 50 23.19 19.10 -1.83
N GLU A 51 22.12 18.60 -2.45
CA GLU A 51 21.80 17.17 -2.51
C GLU A 51 22.68 16.40 -3.52
N ASP A 52 23.28 17.08 -4.50
CA ASP A 52 24.27 16.52 -5.44
C ASP A 52 25.66 16.29 -4.81
N ARG A 53 25.88 16.69 -3.54
CA ARG A 53 27.21 16.65 -2.87
C ARG A 53 27.29 15.76 -1.64
N VAL A 54 26.51 14.68 -1.55
CA VAL A 54 26.77 13.61 -0.57
C VAL A 54 27.59 12.51 -1.26
N PRO A 55 28.91 12.35 -0.96
CA PRO A 55 29.70 11.29 -1.54
C PRO A 55 29.29 9.96 -0.89
N GLN A 56 28.65 9.07 -1.65
CA GLN A 56 28.42 7.69 -1.23
C GLN A 56 29.72 6.89 -1.39
N GLY A 57 30.54 6.94 -0.35
CA GLY A 57 31.79 6.19 -0.24
C GLY A 57 31.82 5.31 1.01
N SER A 58 31.79 4.01 0.77
CA SER A 58 32.29 2.90 1.61
C SER A 58 31.42 2.28 2.72
N LEU A 59 31.43 0.94 2.65
CA LEU A 59 31.04 -0.10 3.58
C LEU A 59 29.56 -0.53 3.62
N TYR A 60 29.41 -1.85 3.39
CA TYR A 60 28.23 -2.72 3.37
C TYR A 60 27.54 -2.86 2.00
N HIS A 61 27.66 -4.07 1.45
CA HIS A 61 26.88 -4.59 0.33
C HIS A 61 25.37 -4.36 0.57
N ILE A 62 24.85 -3.26 0.05
CA ILE A 62 23.42 -2.98 0.02
C ILE A 62 22.83 -3.71 -1.19
N SER A 63 21.97 -4.69 -0.91
CA SER A 63 21.13 -5.43 -1.86
C SER A 63 20.75 -4.59 -3.10
N GLU A 64 21.19 -5.08 -4.25
CA GLU A 64 21.07 -4.44 -5.56
C GLU A 64 19.61 -4.43 -6.05
N ARG A 65 18.97 -3.25 -6.15
CA ARG A 65 17.56 -3.12 -6.56
C ARG A 65 17.40 -3.12 -8.08
N THR A 66 16.96 -4.25 -8.60
CA THR A 66 16.71 -4.53 -10.03
C THR A 66 15.21 -4.64 -10.31
N ALA A 67 14.83 -4.81 -11.58
CA ALA A 67 13.44 -5.08 -11.97
C ALA A 67 12.82 -6.22 -11.15
N TRP A 68 13.61 -7.23 -10.74
CA TRP A 68 13.16 -8.32 -9.88
C TRP A 68 12.67 -7.87 -8.51
N THR A 69 13.40 -6.97 -7.86
CA THR A 69 12.99 -6.44 -6.55
C THR A 69 11.75 -5.58 -6.65
N ALA A 70 11.61 -4.78 -7.72
CA ALA A 70 10.39 -4.02 -7.98
C ALA A 70 9.19 -4.94 -8.29
N SER A 71 9.39 -6.00 -9.10
CA SER A 71 8.37 -7.02 -9.33
C SER A 71 7.91 -7.66 -8.02
N ALA A 72 8.84 -8.00 -7.12
CA ALA A 72 8.50 -8.55 -5.80
C ALA A 72 7.69 -7.56 -4.95
N HIS A 73 8.00 -6.27 -4.99
CA HIS A 73 7.20 -5.24 -4.31
C HIS A 73 5.80 -5.08 -4.91
N ILE A 74 5.68 -5.11 -6.25
CA ILE A 74 4.39 -5.09 -6.96
C ILE A 74 3.56 -6.32 -6.53
N ILE A 75 4.15 -7.52 -6.59
CA ILE A 75 3.52 -8.78 -6.16
C ILE A 75 3.07 -8.69 -4.70
N THR A 76 3.93 -8.21 -3.80
CA THR A 76 3.60 -8.10 -2.37
C THR A 76 2.42 -7.17 -2.12
N ALA A 77 2.37 -6.04 -2.83
CA ALA A 77 1.32 -5.05 -2.65
C ALA A 77 -0.05 -5.53 -3.12
N VAL A 78 -0.06 -6.37 -4.16
CA VAL A 78 -1.26 -6.77 -4.88
C VAL A 78 -1.78 -8.15 -4.42
N ILE A 79 -0.88 -9.10 -4.12
CA ILE A 79 -1.23 -10.42 -3.58
C ILE A 79 -1.51 -10.31 -2.07
N GLY A 80 -2.52 -9.52 -1.70
CA GLY A 80 -3.00 -9.32 -0.33
C GLY A 80 -4.44 -9.79 -0.13
N ALA A 81 -5.21 -9.04 0.66
CA ALA A 81 -6.62 -9.33 0.97
C ALA A 81 -7.51 -9.56 -0.26
N GLY A 82 -7.23 -8.90 -1.39
CA GLY A 82 -8.01 -9.04 -2.63
C GLY A 82 -8.08 -10.47 -3.15
N VAL A 83 -6.95 -11.20 -3.12
CA VAL A 83 -6.82 -12.58 -3.66
C VAL A 83 -7.76 -13.56 -2.96
N LEU A 84 -7.90 -13.40 -1.65
CA LEU A 84 -8.71 -14.27 -0.82
C LEU A 84 -10.19 -14.25 -1.27
N SER A 85 -10.65 -13.11 -1.79
CA SER A 85 -12.03 -12.93 -2.25
C SER A 85 -12.29 -13.29 -3.72
N LEU A 86 -11.25 -13.63 -4.50
CA LEU A 86 -11.38 -13.81 -5.95
C LEU A 86 -12.22 -15.02 -6.35
N ALA A 87 -12.13 -16.12 -5.61
CA ALA A 87 -12.99 -17.28 -5.85
C ALA A 87 -14.46 -16.94 -5.60
N TRP A 88 -14.76 -16.16 -4.55
CA TRP A 88 -16.10 -15.66 -4.29
C TRP A 88 -16.57 -14.71 -5.40
N ALA A 89 -15.72 -13.78 -5.84
CA ALA A 89 -16.04 -12.86 -6.92
C ALA A 89 -16.35 -13.61 -8.23
N MET A 90 -15.55 -14.63 -8.53
CA MET A 90 -15.79 -15.55 -9.65
C MET A 90 -17.14 -16.27 -9.52
N ALA A 91 -17.50 -16.68 -8.31
CA ALA A 91 -18.78 -17.30 -8.03
C ALA A 91 -19.98 -16.37 -8.22
N GLN A 92 -19.83 -15.06 -7.94
CA GLN A 92 -20.90 -14.08 -8.20
C GLN A 92 -21.07 -13.76 -9.68
N LEU A 93 -19.96 -13.73 -10.45
CA LEU A 93 -19.95 -13.32 -11.86
C LEU A 93 -20.20 -14.49 -12.83
N GLY A 94 -19.88 -15.72 -12.42
CA GLY A 94 -19.85 -16.88 -13.33
C GLY A 94 -18.64 -16.88 -14.26
N TRP A 95 -18.44 -17.98 -14.98
CA TRP A 95 -17.22 -18.24 -15.77
C TRP A 95 -16.85 -17.14 -16.77
N ILE A 96 -17.79 -16.72 -17.61
CA ILE A 96 -17.52 -15.76 -18.68
C ILE A 96 -17.20 -14.38 -18.10
N ILE A 97 -18.14 -13.81 -17.34
CA ILE A 97 -17.99 -12.45 -16.81
C ILE A 97 -16.81 -12.37 -15.85
N GLY A 98 -16.59 -13.38 -15.00
CA GLY A 98 -15.49 -13.37 -14.04
C GLY A 98 -14.11 -13.40 -14.71
N ILE A 99 -13.88 -14.31 -15.67
CA ILE A 99 -12.60 -14.39 -16.40
C ILE A 99 -12.39 -13.14 -17.24
N SER A 100 -13.41 -12.71 -17.99
CA SER A 100 -13.33 -11.50 -18.80
C SER A 100 -13.05 -10.26 -17.95
N SER A 101 -13.64 -10.15 -16.76
CA SER A 101 -13.37 -9.05 -15.84
C SER A 101 -11.94 -9.09 -15.32
N LEU A 102 -11.45 -10.24 -14.84
CA LEU A 102 -10.06 -10.37 -14.39
C LEU A 102 -9.06 -9.95 -15.47
N LEU A 103 -9.26 -10.40 -16.71
CA LEU A 103 -8.40 -10.04 -17.85
C LEU A 103 -8.51 -8.56 -18.23
N LEU A 104 -9.73 -7.99 -18.21
CA LEU A 104 -9.96 -6.58 -18.51
C LEU A 104 -9.28 -5.65 -17.49
N PHE A 105 -9.48 -5.91 -16.20
CA PHE A 105 -8.86 -5.13 -15.12
C PHE A 105 -7.33 -5.28 -15.14
N ALA A 106 -6.80 -6.48 -15.37
CA ALA A 106 -5.36 -6.71 -15.51
C ALA A 106 -4.76 -5.96 -16.72
N SER A 107 -5.43 -6.02 -17.87
CA SER A 107 -4.97 -5.36 -19.11
C SER A 107 -4.98 -3.83 -18.95
N ALA A 108 -6.07 -3.28 -18.39
CA ALA A 108 -6.17 -1.86 -18.10
C ALA A 108 -5.09 -1.40 -17.12
N THR A 109 -4.83 -2.19 -16.06
CA THR A 109 -3.77 -1.92 -15.08
C THR A 109 -2.39 -1.96 -15.72
N LEU A 110 -2.08 -2.96 -16.54
CA LEU A 110 -0.78 -3.08 -17.21
C LEU A 110 -0.53 -1.89 -18.14
N TYR A 111 -1.54 -1.54 -18.94
CA TYR A 111 -1.47 -0.38 -19.84
C TYR A 111 -1.22 0.92 -19.07
N THR A 112 -2.03 1.18 -18.06
CA THR A 112 -1.99 2.43 -17.28
C THR A 112 -0.76 2.54 -16.39
N SER A 113 -0.28 1.43 -15.82
CA SER A 113 0.97 1.39 -15.05
C SER A 113 2.18 1.69 -15.92
N ASN A 114 2.18 1.25 -17.18
CA ASN A 114 3.28 1.51 -18.11
C ASN A 114 3.34 2.97 -18.57
N ILE A 115 2.18 3.64 -18.75
CA ILE A 115 2.17 5.09 -19.01
C ILE A 115 2.48 5.91 -17.75
N LEU A 116 2.08 5.43 -16.57
CA LEU A 116 2.43 6.02 -15.27
C LEU A 116 3.94 5.99 -15.04
N ALA A 117 4.60 4.88 -15.39
CA ALA A 117 6.05 4.74 -15.27
C ALA A 117 6.83 5.81 -16.05
N ASP A 118 6.27 6.27 -17.18
CA ASP A 118 6.84 7.37 -17.96
C ASP A 118 6.52 8.77 -17.39
N CYS A 119 5.65 8.88 -16.39
CA CYS A 119 5.30 10.15 -15.73
C CYS A 119 6.13 10.40 -14.46
N TYR A 120 6.94 9.42 -14.02
CA TYR A 120 7.85 9.55 -12.88
C TYR A 120 8.83 10.72 -13.06
N ARG A 121 9.39 10.89 -14.26
CA ARG A 121 10.18 12.07 -14.62
C ARG A 121 9.39 13.01 -15.52
N SER A 122 9.54 14.31 -15.31
CA SER A 122 8.86 15.36 -16.10
C SER A 122 9.81 16.54 -16.35
N PRO A 123 9.77 17.21 -17.52
CA PRO A 123 8.86 16.98 -18.66
C PRO A 123 9.25 15.80 -19.56
N ASP A 124 10.53 15.40 -19.56
CA ASP A 124 11.01 14.23 -20.30
C ASP A 124 11.01 12.96 -19.41
N PRO A 125 10.55 11.79 -19.90
CA PRO A 125 10.45 10.56 -19.11
C PRO A 125 11.80 9.94 -18.70
N VAL A 126 12.93 10.39 -19.25
CA VAL A 126 14.27 9.87 -18.96
C VAL A 126 15.16 10.94 -18.33
N THR A 127 15.17 12.14 -18.89
CA THR A 127 16.07 13.23 -18.45
C THR A 127 15.39 14.25 -17.53
N GLY A 128 14.05 14.20 -17.41
CA GLY A 128 13.29 15.12 -16.57
C GLY A 128 13.58 14.98 -15.07
N LYS A 129 13.10 15.97 -14.31
CA LYS A 129 13.18 15.97 -12.84
C LYS A 129 12.33 14.83 -12.28
N ARG A 130 12.86 14.16 -11.25
CA ARG A 130 12.16 13.10 -10.53
C ARG A 130 10.97 13.64 -9.74
N ASN A 131 9.89 12.88 -9.75
CA ASN A 131 8.77 13.02 -8.85
C ASN A 131 8.77 11.81 -7.91
N TYR A 132 9.07 12.04 -6.65
CA TYR A 132 9.28 10.98 -5.66
C TYR A 132 7.97 10.35 -5.19
N THR A 133 6.85 11.06 -5.37
CA THR A 133 5.51 10.62 -4.98
C THR A 133 4.51 10.77 -6.11
N TYR A 134 3.40 10.02 -6.03
CA TYR A 134 2.28 10.16 -6.95
C TYR A 134 1.78 11.62 -7.01
N MET A 135 1.57 12.24 -5.85
CA MET A 135 1.10 13.62 -5.75
C MET A 135 2.03 14.62 -6.45
N GLU A 136 3.34 14.44 -6.32
CA GLU A 136 4.32 15.27 -7.05
C GLU A 136 4.22 15.09 -8.56
N ALA A 137 4.09 13.85 -9.05
CA ALA A 137 3.95 13.59 -10.48
C ALA A 137 2.68 14.22 -11.05
N VAL A 138 1.56 14.15 -10.32
CA VAL A 138 0.31 14.83 -10.70
C VAL A 138 0.49 16.34 -10.72
N LYS A 139 1.17 16.91 -9.71
CA LYS A 139 1.46 18.35 -9.67
C LYS A 139 2.34 18.79 -10.83
N ALA A 140 3.37 18.03 -11.18
CA ALA A 140 4.30 18.34 -12.25
C ALA A 140 3.67 18.24 -13.65
N ASN A 141 2.79 17.27 -13.87
CA ASN A 141 2.19 17.02 -15.19
C ASN A 141 0.85 17.76 -15.41
N LEU A 142 0.00 17.89 -14.39
CA LEU A 142 -1.34 18.48 -14.50
C LEU A 142 -1.46 19.87 -13.86
N GLY A 143 -0.57 20.21 -12.93
CA GLY A 143 -0.65 21.47 -12.18
C GLY A 143 -1.93 21.61 -11.34
N GLY A 144 -2.25 22.84 -10.95
CA GLY A 144 -3.48 23.18 -10.22
C GLY A 144 -3.66 22.42 -8.91
N GLN A 145 -4.92 22.20 -8.53
CA GLN A 145 -5.31 21.51 -7.28
C GLN A 145 -5.50 19.99 -7.43
N MET A 146 -5.27 19.43 -8.63
CA MET A 146 -5.48 18.01 -8.90
C MET A 146 -4.58 17.09 -8.05
N HIS A 147 -3.40 17.58 -7.66
CA HIS A 147 -2.50 16.87 -6.77
C HIS A 147 -3.09 16.68 -5.35
N ILE A 148 -3.84 17.66 -4.83
CA ILE A 148 -4.51 17.54 -3.52
C ILE A 148 -5.60 16.47 -3.60
N PHE A 149 -6.41 16.49 -4.67
CA PHE A 149 -7.44 15.46 -4.89
C PHE A 149 -6.82 14.06 -5.02
N CYS A 150 -5.71 13.94 -5.76
CA CYS A 150 -4.92 12.72 -5.86
C CYS A 150 -4.46 12.23 -4.48
N GLY A 151 -3.82 13.10 -3.70
CA GLY A 151 -3.34 12.77 -2.36
C GLY A 151 -4.46 12.31 -1.43
N CYS A 152 -5.59 13.02 -1.39
CA CYS A 152 -6.75 12.64 -0.58
C CYS A 152 -7.24 11.22 -0.90
N LEU A 153 -7.42 10.89 -2.19
CA LEU A 153 -7.87 9.57 -2.61
C LEU A 153 -6.82 8.48 -2.35
N GLN A 154 -5.55 8.76 -2.69
CA GLN A 154 -4.44 7.84 -2.51
C GLN A 154 -4.28 7.45 -1.04
N TYR A 155 -4.18 8.42 -0.12
CA TYR A 155 -3.96 8.14 1.30
C TYR A 155 -5.19 7.56 1.99
N THR A 156 -6.41 7.93 1.56
CA THR A 156 -7.64 7.28 2.04
C THR A 156 -7.65 5.81 1.66
N ASN A 157 -7.25 5.47 0.42
CA ASN A 157 -7.22 4.08 -0.02
C ASN A 157 -6.14 3.26 0.71
N LEU A 158 -4.95 3.85 0.95
CA LEU A 158 -3.89 3.23 1.73
C LEU A 158 -4.28 2.99 3.20
N ALA A 159 -4.96 3.96 3.84
CA ALA A 159 -5.49 3.78 5.18
C ALA A 159 -6.58 2.70 5.23
N GLY A 160 -7.43 2.64 4.21
CA GLY A 160 -8.42 1.58 4.04
C GLY A 160 -7.79 0.19 3.87
N ALA A 161 -6.70 0.07 3.10
CA ALA A 161 -5.96 -1.19 2.99
C ALA A 161 -5.40 -1.65 4.35
N ALA A 162 -4.88 -0.73 5.17
CA ALA A 162 -4.41 -1.02 6.53
C ALA A 162 -5.53 -1.55 7.44
N ILE A 163 -6.74 -0.98 7.34
CA ILE A 163 -7.95 -1.50 8.02
C ILE A 163 -8.23 -2.93 7.54
N GLY A 164 -8.22 -3.15 6.22
CA GLY A 164 -8.47 -4.46 5.64
C GLY A 164 -7.48 -5.53 6.09
N TYR A 165 -6.19 -5.22 6.12
CA TYR A 165 -5.15 -6.14 6.60
C TYR A 165 -5.32 -6.48 8.09
N THR A 166 -5.73 -5.51 8.92
CA THR A 166 -6.05 -5.75 10.33
C THR A 166 -7.20 -6.75 10.47
N ILE A 167 -8.26 -6.57 9.68
CA ILE A 167 -9.40 -7.48 9.66
C ILE A 167 -8.98 -8.87 9.18
N THR A 168 -8.32 -8.98 8.03
CA THR A 168 -7.92 -10.27 7.46
C THR A 168 -7.00 -11.05 8.38
N THR A 169 -6.02 -10.38 9.01
CA THR A 169 -5.10 -11.04 9.94
C THR A 169 -5.87 -11.66 11.10
N SER A 170 -6.80 -10.90 11.71
CA SER A 170 -7.62 -11.40 12.81
C SER A 170 -8.49 -12.60 12.41
N ILE A 171 -9.08 -12.57 11.21
CA ILE A 171 -9.89 -13.67 10.69
C ILE A 171 -9.03 -14.91 10.44
N SER A 172 -7.81 -14.75 9.92
CA SER A 172 -6.87 -15.86 9.72
C SER A 172 -6.44 -16.52 11.02
N VAL A 173 -6.16 -15.74 12.08
CA VAL A 173 -5.85 -16.31 13.40
C VAL A 173 -7.06 -17.04 13.98
N VAL A 174 -8.26 -16.45 13.91
CA VAL A 174 -9.51 -17.12 14.33
C VAL A 174 -9.78 -18.38 13.51
N SER A 175 -9.42 -18.40 12.22
CA SER A 175 -9.55 -19.57 11.36
C SER A 175 -8.70 -20.74 11.90
N ILE A 176 -7.44 -20.47 12.28
CA ILE A 176 -6.55 -21.48 12.89
C ILE A 176 -7.19 -22.08 14.15
N GLN A 177 -7.75 -21.22 15.01
CA GLN A 177 -8.40 -21.68 16.25
C GLN A 177 -9.64 -22.53 15.98
N LYS A 178 -10.48 -22.11 15.03
CA LYS A 178 -11.67 -22.87 14.63
C LYS A 178 -11.30 -24.23 14.07
N ILE A 179 -10.31 -24.28 13.18
CA ILE A 179 -9.83 -25.53 12.56
C ILE A 179 -9.30 -26.48 13.64
N ASN A 180 -8.46 -25.98 14.56
CA ASN A 180 -7.96 -26.79 15.69
C ASN A 180 -9.08 -27.28 16.60
N CYS A 181 -10.08 -26.44 16.87
CA CYS A 181 -11.24 -26.81 17.67
C CYS A 181 -12.08 -27.89 16.99
N PHE A 182 -12.34 -27.77 15.68
CA PHE A 182 -13.05 -28.80 14.92
C PHE A 182 -12.29 -30.12 14.84
N HIS A 183 -10.96 -30.07 14.75
CA HIS A 183 -10.13 -31.26 14.76
C HIS A 183 -10.18 -31.98 16.12
N GLN A 184 -10.11 -31.25 17.24
CA GLN A 184 -10.11 -31.83 18.58
C GLN A 184 -11.50 -32.28 19.05
N LYS A 185 -12.55 -31.49 18.76
CA LYS A 185 -13.89 -31.65 19.35
C LYS A 185 -14.96 -32.12 18.35
N GLY A 186 -14.55 -32.41 17.11
CA GLY A 186 -15.47 -32.72 16.02
C GLY A 186 -16.19 -31.49 15.46
N THR A 187 -16.73 -31.64 14.24
CA THR A 187 -17.37 -30.56 13.48
C THR A 187 -18.75 -30.14 14.00
N SER A 188 -19.32 -30.92 14.93
CA SER A 188 -20.63 -30.68 15.55
C SER A 188 -20.59 -29.71 16.75
N THR A 189 -19.40 -29.39 17.27
CA THR A 189 -19.26 -28.48 18.42
C THR A 189 -19.25 -27.01 17.96
N PRO A 190 -20.00 -26.09 18.59
CA PRO A 190 -19.99 -24.67 18.24
C PRO A 190 -18.66 -24.01 18.67
N CYS A 191 -17.67 -23.99 17.77
CA CYS A 191 -16.40 -23.31 17.97
C CYS A 191 -16.51 -21.80 17.65
N ARG A 192 -16.87 -20.99 18.66
CA ARG A 192 -16.98 -19.52 18.54
C ARG A 192 -15.75 -18.84 19.15
N PHE A 193 -15.14 -17.94 18.38
CA PHE A 193 -14.01 -17.11 18.79
C PHE A 193 -14.25 -15.67 18.36
N SER A 194 -13.83 -14.71 19.20
CA SER A 194 -13.92 -13.28 18.90
C SER A 194 -12.70 -12.83 18.08
N THR A 195 -12.90 -11.98 17.08
CA THR A 195 -11.83 -11.39 16.27
C THR A 195 -11.14 -10.21 16.96
N ASN A 196 -11.83 -9.49 17.87
CA ASN A 196 -11.35 -8.24 18.44
C ASN A 196 -10.01 -8.36 19.19
N PRO A 197 -9.76 -9.38 20.03
CA PRO A 197 -8.46 -9.54 20.69
C PRO A 197 -7.30 -9.68 19.69
N TYR A 198 -7.54 -10.34 18.55
CA TYR A 198 -6.54 -10.53 17.50
C TYR A 198 -6.30 -9.27 16.68
N MET A 199 -7.35 -8.45 16.45
CA MET A 199 -7.17 -7.13 15.84
C MET A 199 -6.32 -6.22 16.74
N ILE A 200 -6.58 -6.20 18.06
CA ILE A 200 -5.79 -5.45 19.03
C ILE A 200 -4.34 -5.95 19.07
N GLY A 201 -4.14 -7.28 19.13
CA GLY A 201 -2.80 -7.87 19.11
C GLY A 201 -2.00 -7.52 17.86
N PHE A 202 -2.65 -7.54 16.68
CA PHE A 202 -2.04 -7.10 15.43
C PHE A 202 -1.70 -5.60 15.48
N GLY A 203 -2.63 -4.74 15.91
CA GLY A 203 -2.38 -3.31 16.07
C GLY A 203 -1.21 -3.01 17.02
N VAL A 204 -1.06 -3.75 18.12
CA VAL A 204 0.08 -3.62 19.03
C VAL A 204 1.39 -3.99 18.32
N ALA A 205 1.43 -5.10 17.57
CA ALA A 205 2.61 -5.48 16.79
C ALA A 205 2.97 -4.40 15.75
N GLU A 206 1.97 -3.86 15.04
CA GLU A 206 2.15 -2.82 14.04
C GLU A 206 2.59 -1.48 14.65
N ILE A 207 2.18 -1.13 15.88
CA ILE A 207 2.71 0.05 16.58
C ILE A 207 4.24 -0.03 16.69
N PHE A 208 4.79 -1.20 17.06
CA PHE A 208 6.23 -1.39 17.17
C PHE A 208 6.92 -1.39 15.81
N LEU A 209 6.38 -2.13 14.83
CA LEU A 209 6.96 -2.23 13.49
C LEU A 209 6.92 -0.89 12.74
N SER A 210 5.85 -0.12 12.91
CA SER A 210 5.70 1.22 12.32
C SER A 210 6.69 2.24 12.87
N GLN A 211 7.38 1.99 13.99
CA GLN A 211 8.47 2.87 14.43
C GLN A 211 9.73 2.74 13.58
N ILE A 212 9.83 1.72 12.72
CA ILE A 212 10.97 1.55 11.83
C ILE A 212 10.92 2.64 10.76
N PRO A 213 11.92 3.54 10.68
CA PRO A 213 11.78 4.79 9.93
C PRO A 213 11.84 4.63 8.41
N ASN A 214 12.27 3.48 7.87
CA ASN A 214 12.65 3.43 6.46
C ASN A 214 12.35 2.09 5.78
N PHE A 215 11.73 2.18 4.59
CA PHE A 215 11.44 1.06 3.69
C PHE A 215 12.70 0.27 3.32
N HIS A 216 13.86 0.94 3.29
CA HIS A 216 15.17 0.32 3.07
C HIS A 216 15.55 -0.75 4.10
N LYS A 217 15.08 -0.62 5.34
CA LYS A 217 15.30 -1.63 6.39
C LYS A 217 14.26 -2.76 6.38
N LEU A 218 13.21 -2.61 5.56
CA LEU A 218 12.07 -3.52 5.45
C LEU A 218 12.04 -4.29 4.12
N SER A 219 13.05 -4.13 3.25
CA SER A 219 13.08 -4.85 1.96
C SER A 219 13.05 -6.36 2.14
N TRP A 220 13.75 -6.89 3.15
CA TRP A 220 13.69 -8.32 3.50
C TRP A 220 12.29 -8.75 3.93
N LEU A 221 11.55 -7.89 4.64
CA LEU A 221 10.18 -8.15 5.08
C LEU A 221 9.23 -8.22 3.88
N SER A 222 9.43 -7.39 2.86
CA SER A 222 8.67 -7.48 1.60
C SER A 222 8.96 -8.78 0.84
N ILE A 223 10.22 -9.23 0.78
CA ILE A 223 10.57 -10.51 0.12
C ILE A 223 9.90 -11.68 0.84
N VAL A 224 9.97 -11.71 2.17
CA VAL A 224 9.27 -12.73 2.97
C VAL A 224 7.76 -12.66 2.71
N ALA A 225 7.17 -11.48 2.73
CA ALA A 225 5.75 -11.31 2.46
C ALA A 225 5.34 -11.81 1.06
N ALA A 226 6.14 -11.55 0.02
CA ALA A 226 5.92 -12.10 -1.32
C ALA A 226 5.96 -13.64 -1.31
N LEU A 227 6.97 -14.24 -0.68
CA LEU A 227 7.08 -15.71 -0.62
C LEU A 227 5.88 -16.34 0.09
N MET A 228 5.45 -15.75 1.22
CA MET A 228 4.27 -16.21 1.93
C MET A 228 2.99 -16.09 1.09
N SER A 229 2.89 -15.07 0.23
CA SER A 229 1.73 -14.88 -0.64
C SER A 229 1.62 -15.94 -1.73
N PHE A 230 2.73 -16.29 -2.36
CA PHE A 230 2.77 -17.43 -3.28
C PHE A 230 2.46 -18.75 -2.58
N ALA A 231 2.94 -18.92 -1.34
CA ALA A 231 2.74 -20.16 -0.60
C ALA A 231 1.27 -20.39 -0.24
N TYR A 232 0.59 -19.41 0.36
CA TYR A 232 -0.84 -19.59 0.69
C TYR A 232 -1.72 -19.70 -0.57
N ALA A 233 -1.39 -18.98 -1.65
CA ALA A 233 -2.13 -19.07 -2.91
C ALA A 233 -1.99 -20.46 -3.53
N SER A 234 -0.76 -21.00 -3.56
CA SER A 234 -0.49 -22.36 -4.03
C SER A 234 -1.22 -23.41 -3.20
N ILE A 235 -1.26 -23.26 -1.88
CA ILE A 235 -2.04 -24.15 -1.00
C ILE A 235 -3.53 -24.09 -1.35
N GLY A 236 -4.09 -22.88 -1.52
CA GLY A 236 -5.50 -22.71 -1.89
C GLY A 236 -5.86 -23.34 -3.24
N ILE A 237 -4.99 -23.16 -4.25
CA ILE A 237 -5.14 -23.79 -5.57
C ILE A 237 -5.05 -25.32 -5.44
N GLY A 238 -4.03 -25.83 -4.73
CA GLY A 238 -3.80 -27.26 -4.56
C GLY A 238 -4.95 -27.96 -3.84
N LEU A 239 -5.47 -27.36 -2.75
CA LEU A 239 -6.64 -27.87 -2.03
C LEU A 239 -7.88 -27.88 -2.92
N SER A 240 -8.10 -26.80 -3.69
CA SER A 240 -9.24 -26.71 -4.62
C SER A 240 -9.16 -27.76 -5.72
N LEU A 241 -7.98 -27.94 -6.33
CA LEU A 241 -7.77 -28.93 -7.37
C LEU A 241 -7.92 -30.36 -6.83
N ALA A 242 -7.37 -30.65 -5.65
CA ALA A 242 -7.55 -31.94 -4.99
C ALA A 242 -9.03 -32.24 -4.71
N HIS A 243 -9.80 -31.23 -4.28
CA HIS A 243 -11.24 -31.37 -4.04
C HIS A 243 -12.00 -31.71 -5.32
N ILE A 244 -11.66 -31.07 -6.43
CA ILE A 244 -12.25 -31.32 -7.75
C ILE A 244 -11.90 -32.73 -8.24
N ILE A 245 -10.63 -33.14 -8.16
CA ILE A 245 -10.14 -34.46 -8.59
C ILE A 245 -10.81 -35.59 -7.80
N GLN A 246 -11.14 -35.36 -6.52
CA GLN A 246 -11.89 -36.31 -5.69
C GLN A 246 -13.38 -36.41 -6.05
N GLY A 247 -13.85 -35.71 -7.09
CA GLY A 247 -15.26 -35.70 -7.49
C GLY A 247 -16.18 -34.92 -6.55
N LYS A 248 -15.62 -34.06 -5.68
CA LYS A 248 -16.38 -33.26 -4.70
C LYS A 248 -16.70 -31.84 -5.18
N GLY A 249 -16.33 -31.50 -6.41
CA GLY A 249 -16.65 -30.21 -7.03
C GLY A 249 -18.16 -29.96 -7.10
N LYS A 250 -18.56 -28.70 -6.99
CA LYS A 250 -19.97 -28.28 -7.05
C LYS A 250 -20.37 -27.75 -8.42
N SER A 251 -21.68 -27.68 -8.67
CA SER A 251 -22.23 -27.10 -9.89
C SER A 251 -21.84 -25.61 -10.02
N THR A 252 -21.39 -25.23 -11.20
CA THR A 252 -21.02 -23.86 -11.57
C THR A 252 -21.95 -23.32 -12.65
N SER A 253 -21.89 -22.02 -12.90
CA SER A 253 -22.67 -21.32 -13.91
C SER A 253 -21.77 -20.62 -14.92
N LEU A 254 -22.17 -20.65 -16.18
CA LEU A 254 -21.46 -20.00 -17.28
C LEU A 254 -21.52 -18.47 -17.16
N ILE A 255 -22.69 -17.95 -16.77
CA ILE A 255 -22.99 -16.51 -16.63
C ILE A 255 -23.79 -16.34 -15.34
N GLY A 256 -23.29 -15.49 -14.43
CA GLY A 256 -23.93 -15.16 -13.16
C GLY A 256 -23.91 -16.28 -12.12
N GLY A 257 -23.67 -15.93 -10.86
CA GLY A 257 -23.68 -16.84 -9.72
C GLY A 257 -25.04 -17.48 -9.45
N SER A 258 -25.04 -18.77 -9.11
CA SER A 258 -26.17 -19.67 -9.34
C SER A 258 -27.43 -19.44 -8.47
N LYS A 259 -28.58 -19.60 -9.16
CA LYS A 259 -29.94 -19.99 -8.71
C LYS A 259 -30.64 -19.20 -7.59
N MET A 260 -31.64 -18.41 -8.03
CA MET A 260 -32.94 -18.25 -7.37
C MET A 260 -33.02 -17.42 -6.08
N GLN A 261 -32.72 -16.10 -6.14
CA GLN A 261 -33.52 -15.09 -5.42
C GLN A 261 -33.35 -13.67 -6.01
N SER A 262 -34.43 -13.13 -6.61
CA SER A 262 -34.74 -11.73 -6.97
C SER A 262 -33.68 -10.82 -7.64
N SER A 263 -34.13 -10.16 -8.71
CA SER A 263 -33.45 -9.42 -9.78
C SER A 263 -32.58 -8.20 -9.40
N ALA A 264 -32.43 -7.86 -8.11
CA ALA A 264 -31.64 -6.69 -7.67
C ALA A 264 -30.45 -7.07 -6.76
N ASN A 265 -30.64 -8.02 -5.83
CA ASN A 265 -29.57 -8.47 -4.93
C ASN A 265 -28.42 -9.14 -5.69
N ASN A 266 -28.72 -9.79 -6.82
CA ASN A 266 -27.70 -10.37 -7.69
C ASN A 266 -26.81 -9.29 -8.33
N ILE A 267 -27.38 -8.16 -8.75
CA ILE A 267 -26.61 -7.06 -9.37
C ILE A 267 -25.67 -6.43 -8.35
N TRP A 268 -26.16 -6.18 -7.12
CA TRP A 268 -25.31 -5.65 -6.04
C TRP A 268 -24.12 -6.57 -5.74
N SER A 269 -24.33 -7.88 -5.63
CA SER A 269 -23.25 -8.84 -5.40
C SER A 269 -22.26 -8.90 -6.57
N MET A 270 -22.73 -8.80 -7.81
CA MET A 270 -21.85 -8.72 -8.99
C MET A 270 -21.00 -7.44 -8.97
N LEU A 271 -21.57 -6.29 -8.61
CA LEU A 271 -20.84 -5.04 -8.48
C LEU A 271 -19.80 -5.11 -7.35
N ILE A 272 -20.15 -5.69 -6.19
CA ILE A 272 -19.19 -5.93 -5.10
C ILE A 272 -18.06 -6.85 -5.58
N ALA A 273 -18.37 -7.91 -6.34
CA ALA A 273 -17.37 -8.79 -6.93
C ALA A 273 -16.43 -8.06 -7.91
N LEU A 274 -16.96 -7.17 -8.75
CA LEU A 274 -16.13 -6.32 -9.64
C LEU A 274 -15.25 -5.35 -8.83
N GLY A 275 -15.75 -4.82 -7.71
CA GLY A 275 -14.95 -4.02 -6.79
C GLY A 275 -13.79 -4.81 -6.16
N ASN A 276 -14.05 -6.06 -5.76
CA ASN A 276 -13.00 -6.94 -5.23
C ASN A 276 -11.94 -7.25 -6.29
N ILE A 277 -12.32 -7.49 -7.54
CA ILE A 277 -11.40 -7.66 -8.67
C ILE A 277 -10.61 -6.36 -8.93
N ALA A 278 -11.28 -5.21 -8.88
CA ALA A 278 -10.65 -3.90 -9.07
C ALA A 278 -9.58 -3.63 -8.01
N LEU A 279 -9.87 -3.91 -6.74
CA LEU A 279 -8.90 -3.80 -5.67
C LEU A 279 -7.74 -4.78 -5.85
N ALA A 280 -8.04 -6.03 -6.18
CA ALA A 280 -7.02 -7.04 -6.43
C ALA A 280 -6.11 -6.65 -7.60
N GLY A 281 -6.55 -5.85 -8.57
CA GLY A 281 -5.72 -5.37 -9.67
C GLY A 281 -4.92 -4.09 -9.39
N SER A 282 -5.09 -3.43 -8.23
CA SER A 282 -4.60 -2.06 -8.03
C SER A 282 -3.36 -1.97 -7.13
N TYR A 283 -2.28 -1.37 -7.62
CA TYR A 283 -1.13 -0.90 -6.81
C TYR A 283 -0.63 0.49 -7.22
N SER A 284 -1.37 1.16 -8.10
CA SER A 284 -0.95 2.45 -8.66
C SER A 284 -0.63 3.49 -7.59
N GLN A 285 -1.29 3.39 -6.42
CA GLN A 285 -1.10 4.25 -5.25
C GLN A 285 0.32 4.19 -4.67
N ILE A 286 1.10 3.15 -4.96
CA ILE A 286 2.49 3.04 -4.51
C ILE A 286 3.46 2.80 -5.67
N ALA A 287 2.98 2.86 -6.92
CA ALA A 287 3.79 2.53 -8.09
C ALA A 287 4.99 3.49 -8.25
N LEU A 288 4.79 4.79 -8.01
CA LEU A 288 5.90 5.75 -8.07
C LEU A 288 6.86 5.62 -6.88
N ASP A 289 6.37 5.30 -5.69
CA ASP A 289 7.23 5.01 -4.53
C ASP A 289 8.10 3.75 -4.77
N ILE A 290 7.56 2.72 -5.43
CA ILE A 290 8.33 1.54 -5.86
C ILE A 290 9.37 1.94 -6.91
N GLN A 291 8.94 2.71 -7.93
CA GLN A 291 9.81 3.17 -9.01
C GLN A 291 10.96 4.06 -8.51
N ASP A 292 10.71 4.89 -7.50
CA ASP A 292 11.69 5.76 -6.87
C ASP A 292 12.87 4.98 -6.24
N SER A 293 12.62 3.72 -5.87
CA SER A 293 13.65 2.85 -5.30
C SER A 293 14.54 2.15 -6.35
N LEU A 294 14.24 2.30 -7.64
CA LEU A 294 15.01 1.69 -8.73
C LEU A 294 16.31 2.46 -9.01
N ARG A 295 17.31 1.74 -9.53
CA ARG A 295 18.53 2.35 -10.06
C ARG A 295 18.22 3.30 -11.20
N SER A 296 19.03 4.35 -11.30
CA SER A 296 18.92 5.39 -12.32
C SER A 296 19.48 4.97 -13.69
N SER A 297 20.28 3.90 -13.72
CA SER A 297 20.83 3.30 -14.93
C SER A 297 20.64 1.78 -14.89
N PRO A 298 19.96 1.17 -15.89
CA PRO A 298 19.22 1.82 -16.99
C PRO A 298 18.02 2.66 -16.50
N PRO A 299 17.39 3.51 -17.35
CA PRO A 299 16.33 4.43 -16.94
C PRO A 299 15.21 3.77 -16.13
N GLU A 300 14.76 4.45 -15.07
CA GLU A 300 13.83 3.89 -14.08
C GLU A 300 12.52 3.43 -14.73
N ASN A 301 12.02 4.20 -15.70
CA ASN A 301 10.79 3.88 -16.43
C ASN A 301 10.89 2.58 -17.25
N LYS A 302 12.06 2.25 -17.80
CA LYS A 302 12.28 0.99 -18.54
C LYS A 302 12.26 -0.20 -17.59
N MET A 303 12.97 -0.08 -16.46
CA MET A 303 13.01 -1.13 -15.43
C MET A 303 11.64 -1.32 -14.79
N MET A 304 10.91 -0.24 -14.53
CA MET A 304 9.55 -0.30 -14.00
C MET A 304 8.58 -0.97 -14.99
N LYS A 305 8.68 -0.72 -16.29
CA LYS A 305 7.84 -1.41 -17.31
C LYS A 305 8.08 -2.92 -17.37
N ILE A 306 9.34 -3.35 -17.24
CA ILE A 306 9.67 -4.78 -17.11
C ILE A 306 9.05 -5.32 -15.82
N ALA A 307 9.21 -4.61 -14.71
CA ALA A 307 8.64 -5.02 -13.42
C ALA A 307 7.11 -5.11 -13.45
N ASN A 308 6.44 -4.13 -14.05
CA ASN A 308 4.98 -4.11 -14.27
C ASN A 308 4.54 -5.33 -15.08
N THR A 309 5.27 -5.65 -16.15
CA THR A 309 4.93 -6.78 -17.04
C THR A 309 5.07 -8.11 -16.31
N ILE A 310 6.18 -8.33 -15.62
CA ILE A 310 6.41 -9.54 -14.82
C ILE A 310 5.39 -9.63 -13.68
N GLY A 311 5.30 -8.59 -12.85
CA GLY A 311 4.40 -8.56 -11.69
C GLY A 311 2.95 -8.80 -12.08
N ILE A 312 2.40 -8.00 -13.01
CA ILE A 312 0.97 -8.07 -13.36
C ILE A 312 0.64 -9.38 -14.08
N SER A 313 1.53 -9.89 -14.94
CA SER A 313 1.30 -11.18 -15.60
C SER A 313 1.30 -12.34 -14.61
N THR A 314 2.31 -12.39 -13.72
CA THR A 314 2.39 -13.41 -12.67
C THR A 314 1.15 -13.38 -11.76
N MET A 315 0.70 -12.20 -11.35
CA MET A 315 -0.49 -12.04 -10.51
C MET A 315 -1.76 -12.48 -11.24
N THR A 316 -1.91 -12.09 -12.50
CA THR A 316 -3.08 -12.48 -13.32
C THR A 316 -3.20 -14.00 -13.42
N ILE A 317 -2.08 -14.71 -13.63
CA ILE A 317 -2.06 -16.18 -13.68
C ILE A 317 -2.49 -16.78 -12.33
N ILE A 318 -1.92 -16.31 -11.23
CA ILE A 318 -2.27 -16.80 -9.88
C ILE A 318 -3.73 -16.51 -9.57
N PHE A 319 -4.23 -15.33 -9.94
CA PHE A 319 -5.59 -14.89 -9.67
C PHE A 319 -6.60 -15.70 -10.45
N LEU A 320 -6.35 -15.92 -11.75
CA LEU A 320 -7.16 -16.81 -12.56
C LEU A 320 -7.15 -18.23 -12.00
N ALA A 321 -5.99 -18.76 -11.59
CA ALA A 321 -5.89 -20.09 -11.01
C ALA A 321 -6.66 -20.19 -9.69
N CYS A 322 -6.49 -19.24 -8.76
CA CYS A 322 -7.21 -19.20 -7.48
C CYS A 322 -8.71 -19.04 -7.67
N ALA A 323 -9.13 -18.09 -8.52
CA ALA A 323 -10.53 -17.80 -8.79
C ALA A 323 -11.24 -19.00 -9.42
N SER A 324 -10.63 -19.58 -10.47
CA SER A 324 -11.20 -20.68 -11.24
C SER A 324 -11.24 -21.97 -10.44
N SER A 325 -10.13 -22.34 -9.78
CA SER A 325 -10.08 -23.57 -8.99
C SER A 325 -10.99 -23.48 -7.77
N GLY A 326 -11.00 -22.35 -7.05
CA GLY A 326 -11.90 -22.13 -5.92
C GLY A 326 -13.38 -22.18 -6.34
N TYR A 327 -13.74 -21.53 -7.45
CA TYR A 327 -15.11 -21.58 -7.97
C TYR A 327 -15.51 -22.98 -8.44
N ALA A 328 -14.62 -23.71 -9.11
CA ALA A 328 -14.88 -25.09 -9.51
C ALA A 328 -15.01 -26.04 -8.31
N ALA A 329 -14.31 -25.78 -7.21
CA ALA A 329 -14.42 -26.56 -5.98
C ALA A 329 -15.75 -26.32 -5.25
N PHE A 330 -16.18 -25.06 -5.09
CA PHE A 330 -17.31 -24.71 -4.21
C PHE A 330 -18.57 -24.21 -4.93
N GLY A 331 -18.55 -23.97 -6.25
CA GLY A 331 -19.70 -23.50 -7.00
C GLY A 331 -20.25 -22.17 -6.48
N SER A 332 -21.58 -22.00 -6.48
CA SER A 332 -22.21 -20.80 -5.93
C SER A 332 -22.09 -20.65 -4.41
N GLU A 333 -21.68 -21.70 -3.69
CA GLU A 333 -21.45 -21.66 -2.25
C GLU A 333 -20.02 -21.27 -1.89
N THR A 334 -19.24 -20.76 -2.86
CA THR A 334 -17.87 -20.33 -2.61
C THR A 334 -17.84 -19.30 -1.47
N PRO A 335 -17.11 -19.56 -0.37
CA PRO A 335 -17.03 -18.61 0.74
C PRO A 335 -16.24 -17.37 0.34
N GLY A 336 -16.45 -16.26 1.06
CA GLY A 336 -15.71 -15.00 0.85
C GLY A 336 -14.18 -15.14 0.92
N SER A 337 -13.69 -16.23 1.53
CA SER A 337 -12.33 -16.74 1.29
C SER A 337 -12.29 -18.26 1.44
N ILE A 338 -11.68 -18.93 0.47
CA ILE A 338 -11.54 -20.39 0.44
C ILE A 338 -10.59 -20.94 1.51
N LEU A 339 -9.68 -20.09 2.03
CA LEU A 339 -8.71 -20.44 3.07
C LEU A 339 -9.19 -20.14 4.49
N MET A 340 -10.37 -19.52 4.64
CA MET A 340 -11.01 -19.32 5.93
C MET A 340 -11.78 -20.57 6.35
N SER A 341 -12.09 -20.70 7.64
CA SER A 341 -12.80 -21.84 8.26
C SER A 341 -14.15 -22.27 7.61
N SER A 342 -14.71 -21.43 6.72
CA SER A 342 -15.91 -21.71 5.93
C SER A 342 -15.64 -22.47 4.62
N GLY A 343 -14.38 -22.57 4.19
CA GLY A 343 -13.95 -23.32 3.01
C GLY A 343 -13.51 -24.73 3.37
N PHE A 344 -12.22 -25.01 3.23
CA PHE A 344 -11.65 -26.31 3.57
C PHE A 344 -11.59 -26.54 5.09
N LYS A 345 -11.76 -27.80 5.50
CA LYS A 345 -11.60 -28.25 6.90
C LYS A 345 -10.48 -29.28 7.09
N GLU A 346 -10.13 -30.01 6.03
CA GLU A 346 -9.05 -30.99 6.02
C GLU A 346 -8.18 -30.86 4.75
N PRO A 347 -6.87 -31.18 4.81
CA PRO A 347 -6.10 -31.47 6.02
C PRO A 347 -5.88 -30.22 6.90
N PHE A 348 -6.22 -30.30 8.19
CA PHE A 348 -6.24 -29.15 9.10
C PHE A 348 -4.88 -28.42 9.21
N TRP A 349 -3.76 -29.17 9.24
CA TRP A 349 -2.42 -28.62 9.38
C TRP A 349 -2.04 -27.72 8.18
N LEU A 350 -2.46 -28.09 6.97
CA LEU A 350 -2.14 -27.36 5.75
C LEU A 350 -2.94 -26.05 5.67
N ILE A 351 -4.19 -26.07 6.14
CA ILE A 351 -5.02 -24.87 6.21
C ILE A 351 -4.50 -23.93 7.30
N ASN A 352 -4.04 -24.47 8.44
CA ASN A 352 -3.37 -23.68 9.48
C ASN A 352 -2.10 -23.04 8.96
N LEU A 353 -1.28 -23.79 8.21
CA LEU A 353 -0.06 -23.27 7.58
C LEU A 353 -0.37 -22.13 6.60
N ALA A 354 -1.40 -22.29 5.75
CA ALA A 354 -1.85 -21.23 4.85
C ALA A 354 -2.29 -19.97 5.61
N ASN A 355 -3.04 -20.11 6.71
CA ASN A 355 -3.45 -18.96 7.52
C ASN A 355 -2.27 -18.31 8.25
N ALA A 356 -1.28 -19.08 8.70
CA ALA A 356 -0.05 -18.54 9.27
C ALA A 356 0.75 -17.74 8.22
N PHE A 357 0.82 -18.23 6.97
CA PHE A 357 1.40 -17.49 5.85
C PHE A 357 0.64 -16.20 5.54
N ILE A 358 -0.69 -16.21 5.58
CA ILE A 358 -1.49 -14.98 5.44
C ILE A 358 -1.12 -13.96 6.53
N VAL A 359 -1.07 -14.38 7.80
CA VAL A 359 -0.69 -13.49 8.92
C VAL A 359 0.70 -12.89 8.70
N MET A 360 1.70 -13.71 8.38
CA MET A 360 3.07 -13.23 8.13
C MET A 360 3.15 -12.29 6.93
N HIS A 361 2.42 -12.58 5.86
CA HIS A 361 2.34 -11.69 4.68
C HIS A 361 1.75 -10.33 5.06
N LEU A 362 0.65 -10.30 5.81
CA LEU A 362 -0.07 -9.07 6.13
C LEU A 362 0.69 -8.15 7.09
N ILE A 363 1.52 -8.69 7.97
CA ILE A 363 2.47 -7.89 8.78
C ILE A 363 3.41 -7.08 7.86
N GLY A 364 3.95 -7.72 6.82
CA GLY A 364 4.81 -7.05 5.85
C GLY A 364 4.06 -6.07 4.95
N ALA A 365 2.90 -6.50 4.42
CA ALA A 365 2.08 -5.69 3.53
C ALA A 365 1.55 -4.42 4.23
N TYR A 366 1.20 -4.50 5.51
CA TYR A 366 0.79 -3.35 6.32
C TYR A 366 1.85 -2.25 6.31
N GLN A 367 3.11 -2.62 6.53
CA GLN A 367 4.22 -1.66 6.48
C GLN A 367 4.39 -1.04 5.09
N VAL A 368 4.19 -1.78 4.01
CA VAL A 368 4.29 -1.24 2.64
C VAL A 368 3.24 -0.13 2.42
N VAL A 369 2.02 -0.29 2.92
CA VAL A 369 0.91 0.66 2.66
C VAL A 369 0.89 1.87 3.60
N VAL A 370 1.35 1.74 4.86
CA VAL A 370 1.29 2.86 5.83
C VAL A 370 2.50 3.80 5.77
N GLN A 371 3.66 3.34 5.30
CA GLN A 371 4.87 4.16 5.25
C GLN A 371 4.73 5.42 4.38
N PRO A 372 4.07 5.40 3.20
CA PRO A 372 3.79 6.61 2.44
C PRO A 372 2.95 7.64 3.21
N ILE A 373 1.98 7.18 4.01
CA ILE A 373 1.15 8.06 4.86
C ILE A 373 2.02 8.73 5.92
N PHE A 374 2.85 7.96 6.61
CA PHE A 374 3.77 8.49 7.62
C PHE A 374 4.72 9.51 7.03
N ARG A 375 5.36 9.20 5.89
CA ARG A 375 6.30 10.09 5.20
C ARG A 375 5.66 11.44 4.88
N VAL A 376 4.45 11.45 4.33
CA VAL A 376 3.78 12.70 3.96
C VAL A 376 3.35 13.52 5.17
N VAL A 377 2.73 12.91 6.19
CA VAL A 377 2.31 13.66 7.38
C VAL A 377 3.52 14.23 8.12
N GLU A 378 4.60 13.46 8.24
CA GLU A 378 5.85 13.90 8.87
C GLU A 378 6.50 15.04 8.10
N THR A 379 6.56 14.93 6.77
CA THR A 379 7.12 15.99 5.92
C THR A 379 6.31 17.28 6.03
N LEU A 380 4.98 17.19 5.98
CA LEU A 380 4.10 18.35 6.13
C LEU A 380 4.21 18.97 7.53
N ALA A 381 4.31 18.16 8.58
CA ALA A 381 4.49 18.64 9.94
C ALA A 381 5.83 19.38 10.09
N CYS A 382 6.93 18.82 9.58
CA CYS A 382 8.24 19.46 9.60
C CYS A 382 8.26 20.79 8.85
N GLN A 383 7.58 20.87 7.69
CA GLN A 383 7.47 22.10 6.91
C GLN A 383 6.59 23.16 7.60
N ARG A 384 5.51 22.73 8.26
CA ARG A 384 4.55 23.63 8.93
C ARG A 384 5.09 24.17 10.25
N TRP A 385 5.86 23.37 10.98
CA TRP A 385 6.40 23.70 12.31
C TRP A 385 7.92 23.49 12.39
N PRO A 386 8.73 24.19 11.58
CA PRO A 386 10.17 23.96 11.50
C PRO A 386 10.92 24.33 12.80
N ARG A 387 10.29 25.13 13.68
CA ARG A 387 10.85 25.58 14.96
C ARG A 387 10.46 24.73 16.17
N SER A 388 9.60 23.72 15.99
CA SER A 388 9.13 22.88 17.09
C SER A 388 10.11 21.73 17.33
N SER A 389 10.78 21.72 18.47
CA SER A 389 11.67 20.61 18.88
C SER A 389 10.95 19.27 18.86
N PHE A 390 9.69 19.22 19.27
CA PHE A 390 8.89 17.98 19.24
C PHE A 390 8.79 17.36 17.84
N VAL A 391 8.75 18.19 16.79
CA VAL A 391 8.57 17.77 15.39
C VAL A 391 9.92 17.54 14.71
N THR A 392 10.84 18.49 14.82
CA THR A 392 12.08 18.50 14.03
C THR A 392 13.30 17.92 14.75
N GLU A 393 13.27 17.78 16.06
CA GLU A 393 14.41 17.24 16.81
C GLU A 393 14.48 15.71 16.68
N GLU A 394 15.67 15.22 16.33
CA GLU A 394 15.97 13.80 16.25
C GLU A 394 16.92 13.40 17.39
N TYR A 395 16.43 12.55 18.28
CA TYR A 395 17.20 11.99 19.40
C TYR A 395 17.84 10.67 18.97
N LEU A 396 19.17 10.61 19.00
CA LEU A 396 19.93 9.40 18.69
C LEU A 396 19.95 8.47 19.91
N MET A 397 19.17 7.39 19.85
CA MET A 397 19.27 6.29 20.81
C MET A 397 20.10 5.15 20.21
N SER A 398 21.04 4.60 20.99
CA SER A 398 21.78 3.40 20.62
C SER A 398 21.22 2.21 21.38
N ILE A 399 20.66 1.24 20.65
CA ILE A 399 20.30 -0.07 21.20
C ILE A 399 21.35 -1.06 20.69
N GLY A 400 22.29 -1.44 21.57
CA GLY A 400 23.45 -2.23 21.20
C GLY A 400 24.32 -1.53 20.15
N LYS A 401 24.65 -2.24 19.06
CA LYS A 401 25.46 -1.72 17.94
C LYS A 401 24.66 -0.88 16.91
N ARG A 402 23.33 -0.77 17.05
CA ARG A 402 22.48 -0.04 16.09
C ARG A 402 22.06 1.31 16.67
N LYS A 403 22.34 2.37 15.92
CA LYS A 403 21.87 3.74 16.20
C LYS A 403 20.50 3.96 15.53
N PHE A 404 19.56 4.52 16.26
CA PHE A 404 18.22 4.88 15.80
C PHE A 404 17.95 6.35 16.10
N SER A 405 17.44 7.09 15.12
CA SER A 405 16.96 8.44 15.34
C SER A 405 15.46 8.42 15.65
N ILE A 406 15.12 8.91 16.84
CA ILE A 406 13.76 8.94 17.36
C ILE A 406 13.29 10.40 17.39
N SER A 407 12.08 10.63 16.88
CA SER A 407 11.38 11.91 17.02
C SER A 407 10.12 11.63 17.83
N PHE A 408 9.82 12.48 18.82
CA PHE A 408 8.62 12.33 19.63
C PHE A 408 7.35 12.44 18.80
N PHE A 409 7.31 13.34 17.80
CA PHE A 409 6.20 13.44 16.87
C PHE A 409 5.96 12.12 16.14
N ARG A 410 7.02 11.48 15.61
CA ARG A 410 6.89 10.19 14.91
C ARG A 410 6.29 9.10 15.78
N ILE A 411 6.78 8.97 17.02
CA ILE A 411 6.24 7.96 17.96
C ILE A 411 4.75 8.20 18.19
N VAL A 412 4.39 9.42 18.60
CA VAL A 412 3.01 9.74 19.00
C VAL A 412 2.05 9.60 17.82
N TRP A 413 2.36 10.23 16.69
CA TRP A 413 1.47 10.24 15.53
C TRP A 413 1.30 8.84 14.91
N ARG A 414 2.41 8.10 14.71
CA ARG A 414 2.32 6.74 14.12
C ARG A 414 1.51 5.82 15.03
N SER A 415 1.69 5.89 16.34
CA SER A 415 0.89 5.10 17.30
C SER A 415 -0.59 5.48 17.25
N ILE A 416 -0.93 6.77 17.25
CA ILE A 416 -2.33 7.22 17.12
C ILE A 416 -2.96 6.70 15.83
N PHE A 417 -2.24 6.79 14.70
CA PHE A 417 -2.72 6.30 13.42
C PHE A 417 -3.06 4.81 13.48
N VAL A 418 -2.17 3.97 14.01
CA VAL A 418 -2.41 2.51 14.13
C VAL A 418 -3.58 2.21 15.07
N VAL A 419 -3.71 2.94 16.18
CA VAL A 419 -4.86 2.82 17.09
C VAL A 419 -6.17 3.14 16.37
N VAL A 420 -6.23 4.24 15.61
CA VAL A 420 -7.42 4.63 14.84
C VAL A 420 -7.77 3.56 13.80
N VAL A 421 -6.79 3.07 13.04
CA VAL A 421 -6.99 1.98 12.06
C VAL A 421 -7.56 0.73 12.74
N THR A 422 -7.03 0.36 13.90
CA THR A 422 -7.47 -0.82 14.66
C THR A 422 -8.89 -0.66 15.19
N VAL A 423 -9.26 0.53 15.69
CA VAL A 423 -10.62 0.84 16.15
C VAL A 423 -11.61 0.80 15.00
N LEU A 424 -11.26 1.38 13.84
CA LEU A 424 -12.10 1.33 12.64
C LEU A 424 -12.29 -0.11 12.14
N ALA A 425 -11.23 -0.93 12.17
CA ALA A 425 -11.31 -2.35 11.83
C ALA A 425 -12.29 -3.13 12.74
N MET A 426 -12.29 -2.84 14.05
CA MET A 426 -13.24 -3.45 14.99
C MET A 426 -14.68 -2.98 14.76
N ALA A 427 -14.88 -1.76 14.27
CA ALA A 427 -16.21 -1.20 14.00
C ALA A 427 -16.84 -1.73 12.71
N MET A 428 -16.04 -2.16 11.73
CA MET A 428 -16.51 -2.53 10.38
C MET A 428 -15.90 -3.86 9.89
N PRO A 429 -16.29 -5.03 10.46
CA PRO A 429 -15.71 -6.32 10.08
C PRO A 429 -16.30 -6.92 8.77
N PHE A 430 -16.76 -6.09 7.82
CA PHE A 430 -17.38 -6.53 6.57
C PHE A 430 -16.36 -6.60 5.45
N PHE A 431 -15.78 -7.80 5.27
CA PHE A 431 -14.60 -7.98 4.44
C PHE A 431 -14.84 -7.61 2.96
N ASN A 432 -15.80 -8.22 2.28
CA ASN A 432 -15.99 -8.05 0.83
C ASN A 432 -16.50 -6.65 0.46
N GLU A 433 -17.45 -6.12 1.21
CA GLU A 433 -18.03 -4.81 0.93
C GLU A 433 -16.99 -3.69 1.13
N MET A 434 -16.14 -3.80 2.15
CA MET A 434 -15.02 -2.88 2.35
C MET A 434 -14.00 -2.99 1.21
N LEU A 435 -13.61 -4.21 0.80
CA LEU A 435 -12.70 -4.38 -0.34
C LEU A 435 -13.28 -3.77 -1.62
N ALA A 436 -14.57 -3.94 -1.88
CA ALA A 436 -15.24 -3.35 -3.03
C ALA A 436 -15.23 -1.82 -3.00
N LEU A 437 -15.44 -1.21 -1.83
CA LEU A 437 -15.38 0.24 -1.66
C LEU A 437 -13.97 0.78 -1.95
N LEU A 438 -12.93 0.10 -1.45
CA LEU A 438 -11.53 0.44 -1.73
C LEU A 438 -11.19 0.25 -3.22
N GLY A 439 -11.71 -0.80 -3.84
CA GLY A 439 -11.60 -1.01 -5.28
C GLY A 439 -12.22 0.13 -6.08
N ALA A 440 -13.42 0.58 -5.71
CA ALA A 440 -14.08 1.71 -6.37
C ALA A 440 -13.29 3.01 -6.22
N LEU A 441 -12.94 3.39 -4.99
CA LEU A 441 -12.24 4.65 -4.69
C LEU A 441 -10.80 4.66 -5.19
N GLY A 442 -10.15 3.50 -5.24
CA GLY A 442 -8.77 3.35 -5.66
C GLY A 442 -8.61 3.22 -7.17
N PHE A 443 -9.38 2.33 -7.80
CA PHE A 443 -9.08 1.86 -9.16
C PHE A 443 -9.28 2.95 -10.21
N TRP A 444 -10.48 3.53 -10.33
CA TRP A 444 -10.70 4.54 -11.37
C TRP A 444 -9.82 5.78 -11.17
N PRO A 445 -9.80 6.47 -10.01
CA PRO A 445 -9.00 7.67 -9.89
C PRO A 445 -7.50 7.41 -10.02
N SER A 446 -6.98 6.42 -9.28
CA SER A 446 -5.53 6.24 -9.12
C SER A 446 -4.92 5.35 -10.19
N ALA A 447 -5.61 4.29 -10.63
CA ALA A 447 -5.09 3.39 -11.65
C ALA A 447 -5.44 3.85 -13.07
N ILE A 448 -6.57 4.53 -13.28
CA ILE A 448 -7.03 4.89 -14.64
C ILE A 448 -6.90 6.39 -14.92
N TYR A 449 -7.62 7.23 -14.18
CA TYR A 449 -7.80 8.65 -14.49
C TYR A 449 -6.48 9.43 -14.46
N PHE A 450 -5.77 9.44 -13.32
CA PHE A 450 -4.54 10.23 -13.21
C PHE A 450 -3.44 9.77 -14.19
N PRO A 451 -3.15 8.47 -14.38
CA PRO A 451 -2.16 8.04 -15.36
C PRO A 451 -2.52 8.47 -16.78
N VAL A 452 -3.81 8.36 -17.15
CA VAL A 452 -4.31 8.77 -18.47
C VAL A 452 -4.17 10.28 -18.69
N GLU A 453 -4.62 11.09 -17.73
CA GLU A 453 -4.53 12.56 -17.84
C GLU A 453 -3.08 13.03 -17.87
N MET A 454 -2.23 12.50 -16.98
CA MET A 454 -0.79 12.83 -16.98
C MET A 454 -0.15 12.44 -18.31
N TYR A 455 -0.52 11.29 -18.87
CA TYR A 455 -0.01 10.85 -20.17
C TYR A 455 -0.43 11.78 -21.31
N ILE A 456 -1.71 12.18 -21.36
CA ILE A 456 -2.24 13.13 -22.35
C ILE A 456 -1.51 14.47 -22.25
N ALA A 457 -1.35 15.01 -21.04
CA ALA A 457 -0.66 16.27 -20.79
C ALA A 457 0.81 16.21 -21.21
N ARG A 458 1.55 15.19 -20.75
CA ARG A 458 2.99 15.01 -21.06
C ARG A 458 3.23 14.85 -22.56
N LYS A 459 2.44 14.00 -23.23
CA LYS A 459 2.57 13.77 -24.68
C LYS A 459 1.91 14.85 -25.54
N LYS A 460 1.26 15.85 -24.93
CA LYS A 460 0.52 16.92 -25.62
C LYS A 460 -0.44 16.37 -26.67
N ILE A 461 -1.18 15.31 -26.32
CA ILE A 461 -2.11 14.65 -27.24
C ILE A 461 -3.27 15.61 -27.55
N LYS A 462 -3.48 15.93 -28.83
CA LYS A 462 -4.54 16.84 -29.27
C LYS A 462 -5.91 16.25 -28.97
N LYS A 463 -6.81 17.08 -28.40
CA LYS A 463 -8.22 16.75 -28.17
C LYS A 463 -8.89 16.39 -29.51
N GLY A 464 -9.78 15.39 -29.49
CA GLY A 464 -10.49 14.90 -30.68
C GLY A 464 -9.72 13.88 -31.54
N THR A 465 -8.45 13.62 -31.27
CA THR A 465 -7.74 12.51 -31.94
C THR A 465 -8.29 11.15 -31.49
N ILE A 466 -8.22 10.13 -32.35
CA ILE A 466 -8.68 8.76 -32.02
C ILE A 466 -8.03 8.25 -30.72
N ARG A 467 -6.74 8.56 -30.52
CA ARG A 467 -6.01 8.20 -29.31
C ARG A 467 -6.56 8.90 -28.07
N TRP A 468 -6.84 10.20 -28.16
CA TRP A 468 -7.44 10.95 -27.06
C TRP A 468 -8.84 10.42 -26.73
N LEU A 469 -9.66 10.17 -27.76
CA LEU A 469 -11.01 9.62 -27.60
C LEU A 469 -10.96 8.24 -26.93
N GLY A 470 -10.09 7.33 -27.38
CA GLY A 470 -9.95 6.01 -26.77
C GLY A 470 -9.55 6.05 -25.29
N LEU A 471 -8.60 6.92 -24.93
CA LEU A 471 -8.17 7.12 -23.55
C LEU A 471 -9.28 7.69 -22.65
N GLN A 472 -10.02 8.69 -23.15
CA GLN A 472 -11.13 9.30 -22.42
C GLN A 472 -12.31 8.33 -22.28
N THR A 473 -12.66 7.58 -23.33
CA THR A 473 -13.71 6.56 -23.27
C THR A 473 -13.38 5.47 -22.27
N MET A 474 -12.12 4.97 -22.26
CA MET A 474 -11.67 4.00 -21.25
C MET A 474 -11.84 4.56 -19.83
N SER A 475 -11.39 5.80 -19.60
CA SER A 475 -11.53 6.47 -18.30
C SER A 475 -13.00 6.61 -17.89
N LEU A 476 -13.88 7.00 -18.81
CA LEU A 476 -15.31 7.16 -18.58
C LEU A 476 -16.00 5.83 -18.21
N VAL A 477 -15.68 4.74 -18.92
CA VAL A 477 -16.24 3.41 -18.63
C VAL A 477 -15.86 2.95 -17.22
N PHE A 478 -14.58 3.08 -16.85
CA PHE A 478 -14.15 2.73 -15.49
C PHE A 478 -14.68 3.68 -14.41
N MET A 479 -14.94 4.95 -14.74
CA MET A 479 -15.59 5.90 -13.84
C MET A 479 -17.01 5.45 -13.51
N LEU A 480 -17.83 5.16 -14.54
CA LEU A 480 -19.21 4.70 -14.36
C LEU A 480 -19.25 3.40 -13.58
N LEU A 481 -18.34 2.48 -13.89
CA LEU A 481 -18.22 1.22 -13.16
C LEU A 481 -17.83 1.45 -11.68
N SER A 482 -16.85 2.31 -11.41
CA SER A 482 -16.44 2.67 -10.04
C SER A 482 -17.59 3.28 -9.23
N VAL A 483 -18.37 4.18 -9.82
CA VAL A 483 -19.56 4.77 -9.16
C VAL A 483 -20.58 3.69 -8.84
N ALA A 484 -20.88 2.77 -9.77
CA ALA A 484 -21.81 1.67 -9.53
C ALA A 484 -21.32 0.74 -8.40
N ILE A 485 -20.03 0.41 -8.38
CA ILE A 485 -19.40 -0.40 -7.32
C ILE A 485 -19.48 0.32 -5.97
N ALA A 486 -19.19 1.63 -5.91
CA ALA A 486 -19.28 2.40 -4.68
C ALA A 486 -20.70 2.39 -4.11
N CYS A 487 -21.72 2.59 -4.95
CA CYS A 487 -23.13 2.48 -4.55
C CYS A 487 -23.45 1.10 -3.97
N ALA A 488 -22.97 0.03 -4.62
CA ALA A 488 -23.17 -1.35 -4.17
C ALA A 488 -22.52 -1.62 -2.80
N ALA A 489 -21.27 -1.18 -2.64
CA ALA A 489 -20.52 -1.34 -1.40
C ALA A 489 -21.16 -0.57 -0.24
N ILE A 490 -21.60 0.67 -0.46
CA ILE A 490 -22.30 1.48 0.56
C ILE A 490 -23.62 0.85 0.94
N HIS A 491 -24.39 0.35 -0.03
CA HIS A 491 -25.63 -0.38 0.23
C HIS A 491 -25.38 -1.63 1.10
N GLY A 492 -24.38 -2.44 0.73
CA GLY A 492 -23.96 -3.62 1.49
C GLY A 492 -23.52 -3.28 2.92
N LEU A 493 -22.65 -2.28 3.09
CA LEU A 493 -22.21 -1.78 4.41
C LEU A 493 -23.39 -1.34 5.27
N THR A 494 -24.32 -0.58 4.69
CA THR A 494 -25.48 -0.05 5.42
C THR A 494 -26.37 -1.18 5.93
N LEU A 495 -26.67 -2.17 5.08
CA LEU A 495 -27.43 -3.36 5.48
C LEU A 495 -26.72 -4.16 6.58
N ALA A 496 -25.40 -4.27 6.49
CA ALA A 496 -24.61 -5.01 7.45
C ALA A 496 -24.50 -4.29 8.81
N LEU A 497 -24.35 -2.96 8.80
CA LEU A 497 -24.36 -2.12 10.00
C LEU A 497 -25.69 -2.14 10.73
N HIS A 498 -26.83 -2.21 10.03
CA HIS A 498 -28.14 -2.36 10.70
C HIS A 498 -28.29 -3.69 11.45
N LYS A 499 -27.59 -4.75 11.01
CA LYS A 499 -27.61 -6.07 11.65
C LYS A 499 -26.55 -6.22 12.74
N TYR A 500 -25.44 -5.49 12.62
CA TYR A 500 -24.31 -5.57 13.54
C TYR A 500 -24.45 -4.55 14.67
N LYS A 501 -24.33 -5.00 15.92
CA LYS A 501 -24.21 -4.10 17.08
C LYS A 501 -22.73 -3.99 17.43
N PRO A 502 -22.07 -2.85 17.16
CA PRO A 502 -20.65 -2.68 17.47
C PRO A 502 -20.37 -3.03 18.92
N PHE A 503 -19.29 -3.78 19.15
CA PHE A 503 -18.80 -4.13 20.49
C PHE A 503 -19.77 -4.94 21.38
N LYS A 504 -20.88 -5.46 20.84
CA LYS A 504 -21.73 -6.42 21.57
C LYS A 504 -21.33 -7.85 21.25
N TYR A 505 -20.93 -8.58 22.30
CA TYR A 505 -20.76 -10.02 22.26
C TYR A 505 -22.14 -10.68 22.12
N LYS A 506 -22.32 -11.56 21.14
CA LYS A 506 -23.42 -12.54 21.17
C LYS A 506 -22.87 -13.75 21.92
N GLU A 507 -23.38 -13.96 23.13
CA GLU A 507 -23.21 -15.21 23.87
C GLU A 507 -23.62 -16.43 23.02
#